data_AF-A0A3N2DDN5-F1
#
_entry.id   AF-A0A3N2DDN5-F1
#
_cell.length_a   1.000
_cell.length_b   1.000
_cell.length_c   1.000
_cell.angle_alpha   90.00
_cell.angle_beta   90.00
_cell.angle_gamma   90.00
#
_symmetry.space_group_name_H-M   'P 1'
#
loop_
_entity.id
_entity.type
_entity.pdbx_description
1 polymer ?
#
loop_
_entity_poly.entity_id
_entity_poly.type
_entity_poly.pdbx_seq_one_letter_code
_entity_poly.pdbx_strand_id
1 'polypeptide(L)'
;MTNVKFKSSLIYLIQGEKTGLIKIGKTNVSIENRLNQIQALSPDKLIFLGGTFEPTYLEDRLHLRFERFREHGEWFQPNSEVMDFISTSCFQSLDSLYWAYFKVKAGDASYEDLIALNKETIDKIIESEIEESVKGLWKSDYFKVLK
;
A
#
# COMPACT_ATOMS: atom_id res chain seq x y z
N MET A 1 -2.62 -14.51 -11.85
CA MET A 1 -2.13 -14.35 -10.47
C MET A 1 -0.70 -14.87 -10.32
N THR A 2 0.26 -14.04 -10.73
CA THR A 2 1.67 -14.35 -10.47
C THR A 2 1.98 -14.21 -8.98
N ASN A 3 2.75 -15.16 -8.43
CA ASN A 3 3.22 -15.13 -7.04
C ASN A 3 4.39 -14.15 -6.91
N VAL A 4 4.08 -12.85 -6.82
CA VAL A 4 5.09 -11.84 -6.43
C VAL A 4 5.33 -11.97 -4.93
N LYS A 5 6.50 -12.50 -4.55
CA LYS A 5 7.01 -12.41 -3.19
C LYS A 5 7.86 -11.16 -3.05
N PHE A 6 7.49 -10.29 -2.13
CA PHE A 6 8.32 -9.15 -1.77
C PHE A 6 9.43 -9.62 -0.83
N LYS A 7 10.66 -9.13 -1.05
CA LYS A 7 11.80 -9.38 -0.14
C LYS A 7 11.62 -8.63 1.20
N SER A 8 10.84 -7.55 1.18
CA SER A 8 10.44 -6.73 2.32
C SER A 8 8.94 -6.90 2.60
N SER A 9 8.51 -6.83 3.86
CA SER A 9 7.08 -6.86 4.18
C SER A 9 6.38 -5.58 3.73
N LEU A 10 5.21 -5.73 3.11
CA LEU A 10 4.31 -4.62 2.80
C LEU A 10 3.34 -4.43 3.97
N ILE A 11 3.30 -3.23 4.52
CA ILE A 11 2.23 -2.80 5.43
C ILE A 11 1.12 -2.19 4.60
N TYR A 12 -0.13 -2.57 4.87
CA TYR A 12 -1.30 -2.07 4.19
C TYR A 12 -2.36 -1.57 5.17
N LEU A 13 -3.13 -0.60 4.71
CA LEU A 13 -4.30 -0.06 5.37
C LEU A 13 -5.50 -0.24 4.44
N ILE A 14 -6.52 -0.92 4.95
CA ILE A 14 -7.78 -1.15 4.24
C ILE A 14 -8.96 -0.73 5.12
N GLN A 15 -10.04 -0.26 4.53
CA GLN A 15 -11.22 0.20 5.25
C GLN A 15 -12.45 -0.61 4.87
N GLY A 16 -13.26 -0.96 5.85
CA GLY A 16 -14.62 -1.46 5.60
C GLY A 16 -15.53 -0.31 5.16
N GLU A 17 -16.14 -0.42 3.98
CA GLU A 17 -16.99 0.62 3.38
C GLU A 17 -18.19 0.98 4.27
N LYS A 18 -18.81 -0.01 4.92
CA LYS A 18 -19.98 0.20 5.80
C LYS A 18 -19.59 0.53 7.23
N THR A 19 -18.59 -0.16 7.76
CA THR A 19 -18.16 -0.02 9.17
C THR A 19 -17.30 1.21 9.39
N GLY A 20 -16.59 1.69 8.38
CA GLY A 20 -15.61 2.77 8.47
C GLY A 20 -14.32 2.38 9.18
N LEU A 21 -14.24 1.17 9.76
CA LEU A 21 -13.06 0.68 10.48
C LEU A 21 -11.89 0.46 9.53
N ILE A 22 -10.69 0.82 9.99
CA ILE A 22 -9.44 0.69 9.26
C ILE A 22 -8.65 -0.48 9.83
N LYS A 23 -8.33 -1.46 8.99
CA LYS A 23 -7.41 -2.54 9.32
C LYS A 23 -5.99 -2.14 8.96
N ILE A 24 -5.05 -2.36 9.87
CA ILE A 24 -3.61 -2.23 9.62
C ILE A 24 -3.03 -3.64 9.64
N GLY A 25 -2.47 -4.10 8.52
CA GLY A 25 -1.90 -5.44 8.42
C GLY A 25 -0.63 -5.50 7.61
N LYS A 26 0.11 -6.62 7.71
CA LYS A 26 1.27 -6.93 6.86
C LYS A 26 1.03 -8.07 5.88
N THR A 27 1.77 -8.06 4.77
CA THR A 27 1.80 -9.15 3.78
C THR A 27 3.20 -9.30 3.17
N ASN A 28 3.54 -10.51 2.76
CA ASN A 28 4.73 -10.84 1.96
C ASN A 28 4.38 -11.31 0.53
N VAL A 29 3.07 -11.37 0.22
CA VAL A 29 2.52 -11.62 -1.12
C VAL A 29 1.91 -10.32 -1.66
N SER A 30 1.49 -10.31 -2.93
CA SER A 30 0.78 -9.18 -3.52
C SER A 30 -0.43 -8.74 -2.68
N ILE A 31 -0.64 -7.42 -2.59
CA ILE A 31 -1.70 -6.84 -1.76
C ILE A 31 -3.09 -7.23 -2.27
N GLU A 32 -3.25 -7.42 -3.57
CA GLU A 32 -4.49 -7.87 -4.20
C GLU A 32 -4.85 -9.28 -3.75
N ASN A 33 -3.87 -10.20 -3.73
CA ASN A 33 -4.10 -11.57 -3.25
C ASN A 33 -4.49 -11.54 -1.77
N ARG A 34 -3.82 -10.71 -0.97
CA ARG A 34 -4.15 -10.56 0.45
C ARG A 34 -5.54 -9.94 0.65
N LEU A 35 -5.88 -8.90 -0.09
CA LEU A 35 -7.17 -8.23 -0.03
C LEU A 35 -8.30 -9.18 -0.42
N ASN A 36 -8.12 -10.00 -1.46
CA ASN A 36 -9.08 -11.03 -1.86
C ASN A 36 -9.30 -12.08 -0.75
N GLN A 37 -8.23 -12.52 -0.08
CA GLN A 37 -8.35 -13.46 1.05
C GLN A 37 -9.12 -12.85 2.23
N ILE A 38 -8.84 -11.59 2.58
CA ILE A 38 -9.54 -10.92 3.67
C ILE A 38 -11.00 -10.64 3.27
N GLN A 39 -11.25 -10.21 2.04
CA GLN A 39 -12.58 -9.93 1.52
C GLN A 39 -13.47 -11.18 1.54
N ALA A 40 -12.93 -12.36 1.24
CA ALA A 40 -13.68 -13.62 1.31
C ALA A 40 -14.18 -13.95 2.73
N LEU A 41 -13.55 -13.38 3.76
CA LEU A 41 -13.90 -13.53 5.17
C LEU A 41 -14.59 -12.28 5.75
N SER A 42 -14.82 -11.25 4.94
CA SER A 42 -15.43 -9.99 5.36
C SER A 42 -16.77 -9.77 4.64
N PRO A 43 -17.88 -9.60 5.37
CA PRO A 43 -19.16 -9.21 4.76
C PRO A 43 -19.17 -7.73 4.34
N ASP A 44 -18.22 -6.93 4.84
CA ASP A 44 -18.03 -5.54 4.43
C ASP A 44 -17.08 -5.47 3.22
N LYS A 45 -17.35 -4.54 2.30
CA LYS A 45 -16.49 -4.30 1.15
C LYS A 45 -15.23 -3.58 1.62
N LEU A 46 -14.08 -4.08 1.20
CA LEU A 46 -12.78 -3.58 1.65
C LEU A 46 -12.16 -2.66 0.61
N ILE A 47 -11.81 -1.45 1.03
CA ILE A 47 -11.21 -0.40 0.20
C ILE A 47 -9.76 -0.24 0.61
N PHE A 48 -8.84 -0.31 -0.34
CA PHE A 48 -7.43 0.02 -0.09
C PHE A 48 -7.28 1.52 0.17
N LEU A 49 -6.70 1.88 1.30
CA LEU A 49 -6.41 3.28 1.65
C LEU A 49 -4.95 3.64 1.40
N GLY A 50 -4.04 2.70 1.63
CA GLY A 50 -2.64 2.91 1.34
C GLY A 50 -1.73 1.76 1.78
N GLY A 51 -0.49 1.81 1.32
CA GLY A 51 0.53 0.86 1.70
C GLY A 51 1.92 1.46 1.69
N THR A 52 2.81 0.86 2.46
CA THR A 52 4.22 1.26 2.54
C THR A 52 5.11 0.04 2.78
N PHE A 53 6.31 0.09 2.21
CA PHE A 53 7.34 -0.90 2.47
C PHE A 53 8.23 -0.37 3.56
N GLU A 54 8.23 -1.04 4.70
CA GLU A 54 8.98 -0.60 5.86
C GLU A 54 9.53 -1.80 6.62
N PRO A 55 10.39 -1.57 7.64
CA PRO A 55 11.00 -2.63 8.41
C PRO A 55 9.97 -3.58 9.03
N THR A 56 10.39 -4.81 9.32
CA THR A 56 9.53 -5.89 9.86
C THR A 56 8.77 -5.53 11.13
N TYR A 57 9.22 -4.51 11.88
CA TYR A 57 8.61 -4.03 13.12
C TYR A 57 7.64 -2.85 12.95
N LEU A 58 7.40 -2.34 11.73
CA LEU A 58 6.51 -1.19 11.54
C LEU A 58 5.08 -1.51 11.98
N GLU A 59 4.54 -2.68 11.62
CA GLU A 59 3.16 -3.06 11.98
C GLU A 59 2.93 -2.97 13.50
N ASP A 60 3.81 -3.59 14.29
CA ASP A 60 3.72 -3.59 15.75
C ASP A 60 3.82 -2.15 16.30
N ARG A 61 4.69 -1.31 15.73
CA ARG A 61 4.78 0.11 16.11
C ARG A 61 3.50 0.87 15.80
N LEU A 62 2.86 0.63 14.66
CA LEU A 62 1.60 1.28 14.29
C LEU A 62 0.46 0.80 15.18
N HIS A 63 0.42 -0.49 15.49
CA HIS A 63 -0.58 -1.07 16.39
C HIS A 63 -0.47 -0.49 17.80
N LEU A 64 0.75 -0.28 18.31
CA LEU A 64 1.00 0.40 19.58
C LEU A 64 0.66 1.90 19.51
N ARG A 65 1.10 2.59 18.44
CA ARG A 65 0.84 4.02 18.24
C ARG A 65 -0.66 4.33 18.23
N PHE A 66 -1.47 3.49 17.58
CA PHE A 66 -2.90 3.68 17.42
C PHE A 66 -3.75 2.85 18.39
N GLU A 67 -3.15 2.28 19.44
CA GLU A 67 -3.84 1.36 20.36
C GLU A 67 -5.10 1.96 20.99
N ARG A 68 -5.09 3.25 21.30
CA ARG A 68 -6.26 3.98 21.84
C ARG A 68 -7.46 4.07 20.88
N PHE A 69 -7.24 3.79 19.60
CA PHE A 69 -8.28 3.76 18.56
C PHE A 69 -8.61 2.33 18.14
N ARG A 70 -8.00 1.31 18.75
CA ARG A 70 -8.26 -0.09 18.41
C ARG A 70 -9.67 -0.48 18.85
N GLU A 71 -10.47 -0.97 17.91
CA GLU A 71 -11.80 -1.50 18.18
C GLU A 71 -11.70 -2.99 18.55
N HIS A 72 -11.13 -3.80 17.64
CA HIS A 72 -10.90 -5.22 17.89
C HIS A 72 -9.79 -5.78 16.99
N GLY A 73 -8.96 -6.66 17.54
CA GLY A 73 -7.85 -7.28 16.80
C GLY A 73 -6.97 -6.23 16.12
N GLU A 74 -6.91 -6.28 14.79
CA GLU A 74 -6.13 -5.36 13.94
C GLU A 74 -6.99 -4.24 13.31
N TRP A 75 -8.20 -3.99 13.82
CA TRP A 75 -9.15 -2.99 13.32
C TRP A 75 -9.21 -1.78 14.26
N PHE A 76 -9.17 -0.59 13.66
CA PHE A 76 -9.06 0.69 14.34
C PHE A 76 -10.13 1.66 13.85
N GLN A 77 -10.61 2.51 14.74
CA GLN A 77 -11.51 3.62 14.43
C GLN A 77 -10.78 4.65 13.55
N PRO A 78 -11.44 5.19 12.51
CA PRO A 78 -10.87 6.27 11.72
C PRO A 78 -10.68 7.49 12.62
N ASN A 79 -9.49 8.09 12.58
CA ASN A 79 -9.15 9.28 13.34
C ASN A 79 -8.06 10.06 12.60
N SER A 80 -7.87 11.32 12.98
CA SER A 80 -6.91 12.21 12.32
C SER A 80 -5.49 11.63 12.31
N GLU A 81 -5.00 11.02 13.39
CA GLU A 81 -3.64 10.48 13.42
C GLU A 81 -3.42 9.32 12.43
N VAL A 82 -4.43 8.45 12.27
CA VAL A 82 -4.39 7.36 11.29
C VAL A 82 -4.50 7.91 9.86
N MET A 83 -5.38 8.88 9.63
CA MET A 83 -5.54 9.50 8.32
C MET A 83 -4.30 10.30 7.90
N ASP A 84 -3.65 10.98 8.85
CA ASP A 84 -2.40 11.71 8.63
C ASP A 84 -1.26 10.75 8.28
N PHE A 85 -1.19 9.59 8.93
CA PHE A 85 -0.22 8.56 8.55
C PHE A 85 -0.45 8.05 7.11
N ILE A 86 -1.71 7.81 6.72
CA ILE A 86 -2.04 7.40 5.35
C ILE A 86 -1.67 8.49 4.34
N SER A 87 -1.85 9.77 4.69
CA SER A 87 -1.59 10.88 3.78
C SER A 87 -0.12 11.22 3.62
N THR A 88 0.69 10.99 4.65
CA THR A 88 2.09 11.43 4.69
C THR A 88 3.11 10.29 4.65
N SER A 89 2.67 9.04 4.81
CA SER A 89 3.58 7.89 4.95
C SER A 89 3.18 6.66 4.14
N CYS A 90 2.19 6.79 3.25
CA CYS A 90 1.70 5.68 2.42
C CYS A 90 1.49 6.09 0.96
N PHE A 91 1.71 5.13 0.08
CA PHE A 91 1.24 5.18 -1.31
C PHE A 91 -0.24 4.84 -1.34
N GLN A 92 -1.07 5.74 -1.85
CA GLN A 92 -2.54 5.66 -1.76
C GLN A 92 -3.21 4.95 -2.94
N SER A 93 -2.42 4.49 -3.91
CA SER A 93 -2.88 3.68 -5.02
C SER A 93 -1.96 2.48 -5.20
N LEU A 94 -2.50 1.40 -5.79
CA LEU A 94 -1.67 0.26 -6.16
C LEU A 94 -0.59 0.69 -7.16
N ASP A 95 -0.94 1.58 -8.08
CA ASP A 95 0.00 2.04 -9.10
C ASP A 95 1.21 2.76 -8.48
N SER A 96 0.97 3.70 -7.55
CA SER A 96 2.05 4.40 -6.85
C SER A 96 2.87 3.49 -5.95
N LEU A 97 2.23 2.54 -5.28
CA LEU A 97 2.91 1.55 -4.45
C LEU A 97 3.87 0.68 -5.27
N TYR A 98 3.41 0.18 -6.42
CA TYR A 98 4.21 -0.67 -7.29
C TYR A 98 5.30 0.10 -8.01
N TRP A 99 4.98 1.29 -8.50
CA TRP A 99 5.97 2.19 -9.08
C TRP A 99 7.13 2.42 -8.10
N ALA A 100 6.82 2.81 -6.86
CA ALA A 100 7.83 3.03 -5.84
C ALA A 100 8.63 1.76 -5.54
N TYR A 101 7.97 0.61 -5.42
CA TYR A 101 8.65 -0.68 -5.24
C TYR A 101 9.68 -0.94 -6.34
N PHE A 102 9.34 -0.72 -7.61
CA PHE A 102 10.25 -0.97 -8.72
C PHE A 102 11.41 0.03 -8.77
N LYS A 103 11.17 1.32 -8.48
CA LYS A 103 12.24 2.33 -8.37
C LYS A 103 13.24 1.98 -7.28
N VAL A 104 12.77 1.63 -6.08
CA VAL A 104 13.66 1.23 -4.97
C VAL A 104 14.41 -0.06 -5.29
N LYS A 105 13.73 -1.05 -5.88
CA LYS A 105 14.35 -2.32 -6.28
C LYS A 105 15.42 -2.14 -7.37
N ALA A 106 15.25 -1.17 -8.27
CA ALA A 106 16.24 -0.81 -9.28
C ALA A 106 17.45 -0.06 -8.70
N GLY A 107 17.33 0.46 -7.47
CA GLY A 107 18.35 1.30 -6.83
C GLY A 107 18.25 2.78 -7.24
N ASP A 108 17.12 3.19 -7.84
CA ASP A 108 16.93 4.54 -8.36
C ASP A 108 16.57 5.56 -7.28
N ALA A 109 15.97 5.10 -6.16
CA ALA A 109 15.51 5.94 -5.06
C ALA A 109 15.37 5.14 -3.75
N SER A 110 15.17 5.83 -2.63
CA SER A 110 14.69 5.25 -1.37
C SER A 110 13.18 5.40 -1.21
N TYR A 111 12.55 4.65 -0.29
CA TYR A 111 11.11 4.84 -0.03
C TYR A 111 10.85 6.19 0.63
N GLU A 112 11.77 6.65 1.48
CA GLU A 112 11.72 7.93 2.18
C GLU A 112 11.69 9.10 1.19
N ASP A 113 12.55 9.06 0.17
CA ASP A 113 12.57 10.09 -0.88
C ASP A 113 11.27 10.13 -1.66
N LEU A 114 10.71 8.95 -1.98
CA LEU A 114 9.50 8.84 -2.78
C LEU A 114 8.23 9.21 -2.00
N ILE A 115 8.14 8.87 -0.71
CA ILE A 115 7.01 9.24 0.17
C ILE A 115 7.02 10.75 0.45
N ALA A 116 8.19 11.40 0.47
CA ALA A 116 8.30 12.84 0.62
C ALA A 116 7.70 13.60 -0.58
N LEU A 117 7.54 12.95 -1.72
CA LEU A 117 6.79 13.50 -2.85
C LEU A 117 5.30 13.47 -2.50
N ASN A 118 4.59 14.58 -2.71
CA ASN A 118 3.14 14.58 -2.55
C ASN A 118 2.49 13.68 -3.62
N LYS A 119 1.29 13.18 -3.30
CA LYS A 119 0.50 12.30 -4.17
C LYS A 119 0.38 12.83 -5.60
N GLU A 120 0.04 14.11 -5.77
CA GLU A 120 -0.17 14.72 -7.09
C GLU A 120 1.09 14.67 -7.96
N THR A 121 2.26 14.81 -7.33
CA THR A 121 3.56 14.70 -8.02
C THR A 121 3.81 13.27 -8.47
N ILE A 122 3.57 12.29 -7.59
CA ILE A 122 3.75 10.87 -7.90
C ILE A 122 2.81 10.45 -9.04
N ASP A 123 1.54 10.83 -8.96
CA ASP A 123 0.53 10.46 -9.97
C ASP A 123 0.92 11.03 -11.35
N LYS A 124 1.37 12.30 -11.43
CA LYS A 124 1.86 12.91 -12.67
C LYS A 124 3.10 12.20 -13.24
N ILE A 125 4.05 11.82 -12.37
CA ILE A 125 5.24 11.07 -12.80
C ILE A 125 4.81 9.73 -13.39
N ILE A 126 3.93 8.99 -12.70
CA ILE A 126 3.45 7.69 -13.15
C ILE A 126 2.72 7.81 -14.48
N GLU A 127 1.84 8.80 -14.64
CA GLU A 127 1.16 9.07 -15.92
C GLU A 127 2.18 9.30 -17.04
N SER A 128 3.17 10.16 -16.82
CA SER A 128 4.22 10.45 -17.81
C SER A 128 5.09 9.23 -18.13
N GLU A 129 5.50 8.46 -17.13
CA GLU A 129 6.33 7.27 -17.31
C GLU A 129 5.54 6.13 -17.98
N ILE A 130 4.23 5.99 -17.70
CA ILE A 130 3.36 5.05 -18.40
C ILE A 130 3.23 5.46 -19.86
N GLU A 131 3.02 6.74 -20.16
CA GLU A 131 2.94 7.25 -21.53
C GLU A 131 4.25 7.03 -22.31
N GLU A 132 5.40 7.27 -21.69
CA GLU A 132 6.72 6.98 -22.27
C GLU A 132 6.95 5.47 -22.44
N SER A 133 6.51 4.66 -21.48
CA SER A 133 6.65 3.20 -21.50
C SER A 133 5.69 2.50 -22.47
N VAL A 134 4.57 3.13 -22.82
CA VAL A 134 3.73 2.71 -23.96
C VAL A 134 4.50 2.85 -25.28
N LYS A 135 5.54 3.70 -25.33
CA LYS A 135 6.52 3.77 -26.43
C LYS A 135 7.73 2.84 -26.22
N GLY A 136 7.95 2.29 -25.01
CA GLY A 136 9.05 1.36 -24.69
C GLY A 136 8.87 0.53 -23.40
N LEU A 137 8.43 -0.73 -23.55
CA LEU A 137 8.69 -1.95 -22.74
C LEU A 137 8.95 -1.93 -21.20
N TRP A 138 8.38 -1.02 -20.40
CA TRP A 138 8.34 -1.18 -18.91
C TRP A 138 7.17 -2.03 -18.40
N LYS A 139 6.42 -2.70 -19.31
CA LYS A 139 5.14 -3.37 -19.01
C LYS A 139 5.24 -4.80 -18.48
N SER A 140 6.38 -5.49 -18.63
CA SER A 140 6.45 -6.93 -18.35
C SER A 140 6.17 -7.27 -16.88
N ASP A 141 6.88 -6.64 -15.95
CA ASP A 141 6.86 -7.08 -14.55
C ASP A 141 5.76 -6.38 -13.74
N TYR A 142 5.42 -5.14 -14.09
CA TYR A 142 4.29 -4.41 -13.52
C TYR A 142 2.93 -5.06 -13.85
N PHE A 143 2.66 -5.36 -15.13
CA PHE A 143 1.39 -6.01 -15.52
C PHE A 143 1.32 -7.49 -15.16
N LYS A 144 2.45 -8.15 -14.88
CA LYS A 144 2.41 -9.50 -14.29
C LYS A 144 1.78 -9.47 -12.89
N VAL A 145 2.01 -8.41 -12.12
CA VAL A 145 1.44 -8.27 -10.77
C VAL A 145 -0.06 -7.96 -10.82
N LEU A 146 -0.49 -7.16 -11.80
CA LEU A 146 -1.89 -6.74 -11.97
C LEU A 146 -2.79 -7.78 -12.70
N LYS A 147 -2.31 -8.98 -13.05
CA LYS A 147 -3.04 -10.08 -13.73
C LYS A 147 -3.04 -11.39 -12.93
#